data_AF-A0A2R4JX85-F1
#
_entry.id   AF-A0A2R4JX85-F1
#
_cell.length_a   1.000
_cell.length_b   1.000
_cell.length_c   1.000
_cell.angle_alpha   90.00
_cell.angle_beta   90.00
_cell.angle_gamma   90.00
#
_symmetry.space_group_name_H-M   'P 1'
#
loop_
_entity.id
_entity.type
_entity.pdbx_description
1 polymer ?
#
loop_
_entity_poly.entity_id
_entity_poly.type
_entity_poly.pdbx_seq_one_letter_code
_entity_poly.pdbx_strand_id
1 'polypeptide(L)'
;MGREYAGCTEPDGYDNVVVRGNLTSGHFIAFWTAQGRILAGVNVNIWDVNEQIRHLTHSGNRIDSAGLANRPDVPLDELAAK
;
A
#
# COMPACT_ATOMS: atom_id res chain seq x y z
N MET A 1 2.49 -1.98 -24.07
CA MET A 1 2.72 -1.27 -22.79
C MET A 1 1.41 -1.28 -22.03
N GLY A 2 1.31 -2.07 -20.96
CA GLY A 2 0.09 -2.20 -20.16
C GLY A 2 0.22 -1.38 -18.88
N ARG A 3 -0.69 -0.44 -18.67
CA ARG A 3 -0.91 0.23 -17.38
C ARG A 3 -2.29 -0.24 -16.92
N GLU A 4 -2.34 -1.11 -15.94
CA GLU A 4 -3.60 -1.54 -15.36
C GLU A 4 -3.83 -0.73 -14.07
N TYR A 5 -4.99 -0.08 -14.00
CA TYR A 5 -5.40 0.79 -12.91
C TYR A 5 -6.49 0.08 -12.13
N ALA A 6 -6.20 -0.34 -10.91
CA ALA A 6 -7.18 -0.95 -10.02
C ALA A 6 -7.48 0.00 -8.86
N GLY A 7 -8.63 0.68 -8.94
CA GLY A 7 -9.20 1.46 -7.83
C GLY A 7 -9.68 2.85 -8.25
N CYS A 8 -10.99 3.09 -8.17
CA CYS A 8 -11.55 4.44 -8.18
C CYS A 8 -11.35 5.01 -6.79
N THR A 9 -10.37 5.90 -6.61
CA THR A 9 -10.27 6.71 -5.40
C THR A 9 -10.66 8.13 -5.75
N GLU A 10 -11.88 8.51 -5.36
CA GLU A 10 -12.29 9.91 -5.32
C GLU A 10 -11.31 10.67 -4.41
N PRO A 11 -10.87 11.88 -4.78
CA PRO A 11 -9.86 12.64 -4.02
C PRO A 11 -10.29 12.99 -2.58
N ASP A 12 -11.57 12.76 -2.23
CA ASP A 12 -12.15 12.98 -0.90
C ASP A 12 -12.11 11.72 0.01
N GLY A 13 -11.69 10.56 -0.54
CA GLY A 13 -11.79 9.27 0.15
C GLY A 13 -10.56 8.82 0.93
N TYR A 14 -9.40 9.47 0.75
CA TYR A 14 -8.15 9.10 1.42
C TYR A 14 -7.41 10.34 1.93
N ASP A 15 -6.79 10.23 3.10
CA ASP A 15 -6.05 11.35 3.72
C ASP A 15 -4.56 11.33 3.36
N ASN A 16 -4.00 10.15 3.09
CA ASN A 16 -2.56 9.97 2.89
C ASN A 16 -2.24 8.88 1.88
N VAL A 17 -1.20 9.11 1.07
CA VAL A 17 -0.62 8.11 0.16
C VAL A 17 0.78 7.76 0.64
N VAL A 18 1.00 6.48 0.92
CA VAL A 18 2.29 5.96 1.36
C VAL A 18 2.93 5.18 0.22
N VAL A 19 4.16 5.54 -0.14
CA VAL A 19 4.92 4.80 -1.15
C VAL A 19 6.03 4.02 -0.45
N ARG A 20 6.09 2.73 -0.74
CA ARG A 20 7.11 1.80 -0.26
C ARG A 20 7.92 1.28 -1.44
N GLY A 21 9.23 1.47 -1.40
CA GLY A 21 10.14 1.08 -2.49
C GLY A 21 10.67 2.28 -3.28
N ASN A 22 11.04 2.06 -4.53
CA ASN A 22 11.75 3.05 -5.32
C ASN A 22 10.92 3.47 -6.56
N LEU A 23 10.48 4.73 -6.54
CA LEU A 23 9.74 5.37 -7.64
C LEU A 23 10.60 5.51 -8.90
N THR A 24 11.91 5.75 -8.74
CA THR A 24 12.86 5.98 -9.84
C THR A 24 13.14 4.70 -10.62
N SER A 25 13.26 3.55 -9.95
CA SER A 25 13.40 2.25 -10.61
C SER A 25 12.06 1.63 -11.01
N GLY A 26 10.95 2.25 -10.62
CA GLY A 26 9.60 1.75 -10.88
C GLY A 26 9.27 0.46 -10.13
N HIS A 27 9.97 0.16 -9.03
CA HIS A 27 9.75 -1.01 -8.17
C HIS A 27 9.20 -0.51 -6.83
N PHE A 28 7.89 -0.29 -6.76
CA PHE A 28 7.27 0.27 -5.57
C PHE A 28 5.83 -0.21 -5.38
N ILE A 29 5.33 -0.03 -4.16
CA ILE A 29 3.95 -0.23 -3.79
C ILE A 29 3.43 1.10 -3.27
N ALA A 30 2.31 1.58 -3.82
CA ALA A 30 1.61 2.75 -3.32
C ALA A 30 0.38 2.29 -2.53
N PHE A 31 0.17 2.85 -1.35
CA PHE A 31 -0.96 2.56 -0.48
C PHE A 31 -1.74 3.85 -0.24
N TRP A 32 -3.04 3.80 -0.49
CA TRP A 32 -3.96 4.86 -0.09
C TRP A 32 -4.49 4.54 1.29
N THR A 33 -4.38 5.52 2.19
CA THR A 33 -4.74 5.37 3.59
C THR A 33 -5.68 6.46 4.05
N ALA A 34 -6.61 6.12 4.93
CA ALA A 34 -7.52 7.06 5.60
C ALA A 34 -7.62 6.74 7.09
N GLN A 35 -7.49 7.75 7.95
CA GLN A 35 -7.49 7.58 9.41
C GLN A 35 -6.56 6.43 9.92
N GLY A 36 -5.42 6.25 9.26
CA GLY A 36 -4.44 5.21 9.57
C GLY A 36 -4.80 3.81 9.06
N ARG A 37 -5.84 3.62 8.25
CA ARG A 37 -6.22 2.32 7.64
C ARG A 37 -5.88 2.30 6.16
N ILE A 38 -5.52 1.16 5.60
CA ILE A 38 -5.31 1.00 4.16
C ILE A 38 -6.65 0.80 3.45
N LEU A 39 -6.94 1.65 2.48
CA LEU A 39 -8.14 1.57 1.64
C LEU A 39 -7.87 0.85 0.31
N ALA A 40 -6.69 1.10 -0.25
CA ALA A 40 -6.27 0.52 -1.51
C ALA A 40 -4.75 0.43 -1.57
N GLY A 41 -4.24 -0.45 -2.42
CA GLY A 41 -2.82 -0.51 -2.74
C GLY A 41 -2.59 -0.93 -4.18
N VAL A 42 -1.55 -0.37 -4.79
CA VAL A 42 -1.09 -0.73 -6.14
C VAL A 42 0.38 -1.11 -6.07
N ASN A 43 0.74 -2.24 -6.66
CA ASN A 43 2.13 -2.69 -6.80
C ASN A 43 2.60 -2.48 -8.25
N VAL A 44 3.81 -1.95 -8.41
CA VAL A 44 4.44 -1.71 -9.71
C VAL A 44 5.76 -2.45 -9.75
N ASN A 45 5.90 -3.36 -10.73
CA ASN A 45 7.06 -4.26 -10.92
C ASN A 45 7.49 -5.06 -9.67
N ILE A 46 6.61 -5.18 -8.68
CA ILE A 46 6.77 -6.07 -7.52
C ILE A 46 5.70 -7.15 -7.64
N TRP A 47 6.10 -8.41 -7.65
CA TRP A 47 5.20 -9.56 -7.74
C TRP A 47 4.97 -10.16 -6.34
N ASP A 48 4.01 -11.07 -6.20
CA ASP A 48 3.72 -11.81 -4.94
C ASP A 48 3.12 -11.00 -3.76
N VAL A 49 2.97 -9.67 -3.90
CA VAL A 49 2.43 -8.81 -2.81
C VAL A 49 0.92 -8.56 -2.88
N ASN A 50 0.24 -9.01 -3.93
CA ASN A 50 -1.18 -8.71 -4.15
C ASN A 50 -2.10 -9.29 -3.08
N GLU A 51 -1.86 -10.54 -2.66
CA GLU A 51 -2.67 -11.19 -1.62
C GLU A 51 -2.51 -10.50 -0.26
N GLN A 52 -1.29 -10.07 0.06
CA GLN A 52 -0.98 -9.33 1.29
C GLN A 52 -1.67 -7.97 1.31
N ILE A 53 -1.62 -7.22 0.20
CA ILE A 53 -2.34 -5.94 0.07
C ILE A 53 -3.84 -6.15 0.25
N ARG A 54 -4.41 -7.18 -0.40
CA ARG A 54 -5.84 -7.51 -0.28
C ARG A 54 -6.21 -7.86 1.16
N HIS A 55 -5.40 -8.65 1.86
CA HIS A 55 -5.59 -8.95 3.27
C HIS A 55 -5.55 -7.69 4.15
N LEU A 56 -4.59 -6.80 3.95
CA LEU A 56 -4.50 -5.56 4.72
C LEU A 56 -5.71 -4.65 4.51
N THR A 57 -6.14 -4.48 3.27
CA THR A 57 -7.36 -3.73 2.94
C THR A 57 -8.59 -4.37 3.57
N HIS A 58 -8.69 -5.71 3.59
CA HIS A 58 -9.84 -6.41 4.14
C HIS A 58 -9.87 -6.45 5.67
N SER A 59 -8.71 -6.56 6.33
CA SER A 59 -8.59 -6.46 7.79
C SER A 59 -8.98 -5.08 8.29
N GLY A 60 -8.70 -4.04 7.48
CA GLY A 60 -8.96 -2.65 7.85
C GLY A 60 -8.18 -2.21 9.09
N ASN A 61 -7.12 -2.91 9.47
CA ASN A 61 -6.32 -2.56 10.65
C ASN A 61 -5.68 -1.19 10.50
N ARG A 62 -5.40 -0.54 11.64
CA ARG A 62 -4.56 0.64 11.64
C ARG A 62 -3.11 0.22 11.37
N ILE A 63 -2.46 0.91 10.46
CA ILE A 63 -1.09 0.66 10.03
C ILE A 63 -0.26 1.90 10.35
N ASP A 64 0.96 1.68 10.82
CA ASP A 64 1.95 2.75 10.93
C ASP A 64 2.48 3.11 9.54
N SER A 65 1.97 4.20 8.97
CA SER A 65 2.34 4.67 7.62
C SER A 65 3.82 5.03 7.50
N ALA A 66 4.45 5.49 8.60
CA ALA A 66 5.88 5.77 8.63
C ALA A 66 6.71 4.48 8.51
N GLY A 67 6.37 3.44 9.28
CA GLY A 67 7.00 2.12 9.19
C GLY A 67 6.77 1.46 7.84
N LEU A 68 5.58 1.63 7.26
CA LEU A 68 5.23 1.12 5.93
C LEU A 68 6.12 1.67 4.82
N ALA A 69 6.46 2.97 4.85
CA ALA A 69 7.35 3.59 3.87
C ALA A 69 8.83 3.20 4.09
N ASN A 70 9.27 3.17 5.35
CA ASN A 70 10.68 3.09 5.71
C ASN A 70 11.23 1.66 5.83
N ARG A 71 10.38 0.63 5.86
CA ARG A 71 10.79 -0.77 6.00
C ARG A 71 10.41 -1.62 4.79
N PRO A 72 11.14 -1.49 3.66
CA PRO A 72 10.87 -2.25 2.45
C PRO A 72 11.20 -3.75 2.57
N ASP A 73 11.96 -4.14 3.58
CA ASP A 73 12.38 -5.51 3.90
C ASP A 73 11.40 -6.27 4.81
N VAL A 74 10.56 -5.57 5.57
CA VAL A 74 9.64 -6.19 6.53
C VAL A 74 8.35 -6.66 5.84
N PRO A 75 7.89 -7.90 6.03
CA PRO A 75 6.62 -8.38 5.48
C PRO A 75 5.47 -7.44 5.84
N LEU A 76 4.54 -7.23 4.91
CA LEU A 76 3.39 -6.36 5.11
C LEU A 76 2.52 -6.76 6.32
N ASP A 77 2.45 -8.06 6.60
CA ASP A 77 1.72 -8.63 7.75
C ASP A 77 2.32 -8.20 9.11
N GLU A 78 3.65 -8.04 9.18
CA GLU A 78 4.34 -7.60 10.41
C GLU A 78 4.23 -6.10 10.66
N LEU A 79 3.85 -5.32 9.65
CA LEU A 79 3.63 -3.88 9.77
C LEU A 79 2.21 -3.53 10.23
N ALA A 80 1.32 -4.50 10.30
CA ALA A 80 -0.01 -4.32 10.86
C ALA A 80 0.09 -4.13 12.38
N ALA A 81 -0.34 -2.96 12.88
CA ALA A 81 -0.42 -2.75 14.32
C ALA A 81 -1.49 -3.70 14.88
N LYS A 82 -1.10 -4.46 15.90
CA LYS A 82 -1.97 -5.42 16.59
C LYS A 82 -3.00 -4.70 17.46
#